data_AF-A0A0E0NZU8-F1
#
_entry.id   AF-A0A0E0NZU8-F1
#
_cell.length_a   1.000
_cell.length_b   1.000
_cell.length_c   1.000
_cell.angle_alpha   90.00
_cell.angle_beta   90.00
_cell.angle_gamma   90.00
#
_symmetry.space_group_name_H-M   'P 1'
#
loop_
_entity.id
_entity.type
_entity.pdbx_description
1 polymer ?
#
loop_
_entity_poly.entity_id
_entity_poly.type
_entity_poly.pdbx_seq_one_letter_code
_entity_poly.pdbx_strand_id
1 'polypeptide(L)'
;MDTHAVPRAAATVDLRWLLSVAAGAVFALLLLLAASPPFPLRPASLFTTTSPRRALPPLFVESSSTLSAPPPTPPPSPPRFAYLISGSAGDAPMMRRCLLALYHPRNSYILHLDAEAPDDDRAGLAAFVAAHPALSAAANVRVIRKANLVTYRGPTMVTTTLHAAAAFLWGRGGGRGADWDWFINLSASDYPLVTQDDLMHVFSKLPRDLNFIDHTSDIGWKAFARAMPMIVDPALYMKTKGELFWIPERRSLPTAFKLFTGSAWMVLSRPFVEYLIWGWDNLPRTVLMYYANFISSPEGYFHTVACNAGEFRNTTVNSDLHFISWDNPPMQHPHYLADADWGPMLASGAPFARKFRRDDSVLDRIDADLLSRRPGMVAPGAWCGAAAAADGDSNSTTTGGAVDPCGVAGGGGEAVRPGPGAERLQRLVASLLSEENFRPRQCKVVEAN
;
A
#
# COMPACT_ATOMS: atom_id res chain seq x y z
N MET A 1 -2.39 -64.14 59.83
CA MET A 1 -3.11 -62.86 59.97
C MET A 1 -2.23 -61.82 59.29
N ASP A 2 -2.47 -61.29 58.10
CA ASP A 2 -3.63 -61.33 57.22
C ASP A 2 -3.14 -61.21 55.77
N THR A 3 -3.67 -62.06 54.90
CA THR A 3 -3.49 -62.00 53.44
C THR A 3 -4.63 -61.17 52.85
N HIS A 4 -4.38 -59.91 52.49
CA HIS A 4 -5.34 -59.10 51.75
C HIS A 4 -5.16 -59.29 50.24
N ALA A 5 -6.17 -59.94 49.64
CA ALA A 5 -6.36 -60.00 48.19
C ALA A 5 -6.85 -58.64 47.65
N VAL A 6 -6.26 -58.19 46.54
CA VAL A 6 -6.72 -57.03 45.77
C VAL A 6 -7.46 -57.53 44.52
N PRO A 7 -8.69 -57.05 44.22
CA PRO A 7 -9.44 -57.51 43.05
C PRO A 7 -8.95 -56.82 41.77
N ARG A 8 -8.87 -57.57 40.67
CA ARG A 8 -8.65 -57.05 39.31
C ARG A 8 -9.93 -56.39 38.81
N ALA A 9 -9.91 -55.07 38.57
CA ALA A 9 -10.94 -54.38 37.82
C ALA A 9 -10.79 -54.68 36.32
N ALA A 10 -11.85 -55.16 35.68
CA ALA A 10 -11.92 -55.30 34.23
C ALA A 10 -12.10 -53.91 33.60
N ALA A 11 -11.17 -53.50 32.76
CA ALA A 11 -11.28 -52.27 31.98
C ALA A 11 -12.26 -52.49 30.83
N THR A 12 -13.39 -51.78 30.85
CA THR A 12 -14.31 -51.68 29.70
C THR A 12 -13.69 -50.72 28.69
N VAL A 13 -13.43 -51.21 27.47
CA VAL A 13 -12.89 -50.40 26.37
C VAL A 13 -14.01 -49.55 25.79
N ASP A 14 -13.84 -48.22 25.81
CA ASP A 14 -14.79 -47.27 25.22
C ASP A 14 -14.70 -47.32 23.68
N LEU A 15 -15.68 -47.99 23.06
CA LEU A 15 -15.77 -48.23 21.62
C LEU A 15 -16.02 -46.96 20.78
N ARG A 16 -16.28 -45.81 21.41
CA ARG A 16 -16.65 -44.57 20.70
C ARG A 16 -15.54 -44.01 19.82
N TRP A 17 -14.28 -44.25 20.17
CA TRP A 17 -13.12 -43.79 19.39
C TRP A 17 -12.86 -44.63 18.13
N LEU A 18 -13.30 -45.89 18.11
CA LEU A 18 -13.08 -46.80 16.99
C LEU A 18 -13.86 -46.37 15.74
N LEU A 19 -15.05 -45.78 15.92
CA LEU A 19 -15.85 -45.24 14.81
C LEU A 19 -15.17 -44.02 14.16
N SER A 20 -14.59 -43.13 14.96
CA SER A 20 -13.86 -41.95 14.47
C SER A 20 -12.58 -42.34 13.73
N VAL A 21 -11.85 -43.33 14.23
CA VAL A 21 -10.63 -43.86 13.57
C VAL A 21 -10.99 -44.59 12.27
N ALA A 22 -12.06 -45.39 12.27
CA ALA A 22 -12.54 -46.07 11.06
C ALA A 22 -12.99 -45.07 9.98
N ALA A 23 -13.72 -44.01 10.37
CA ALA A 23 -14.14 -42.97 9.45
C ALA A 23 -12.95 -42.21 8.85
N GLY A 24 -11.93 -41.90 9.66
CA GLY A 24 -10.69 -41.27 9.18
C GLY A 24 -9.90 -42.16 8.21
N ALA A 25 -9.83 -43.46 8.47
CA ALA A 25 -9.15 -44.42 7.60
C ALA A 25 -9.84 -44.59 6.24
N VAL A 26 -11.18 -44.63 6.21
CA VAL A 26 -11.96 -44.69 4.97
C VAL A 26 -11.78 -43.41 4.14
N PHE A 27 -11.76 -42.24 4.78
CA PHE A 27 -11.53 -40.97 4.10
C PHE A 27 -10.13 -40.89 3.47
N ALA A 28 -9.10 -41.35 4.19
CA ALA A 28 -7.73 -41.40 3.66
C ALA A 28 -7.60 -42.37 2.47
N LEU A 29 -8.29 -43.52 2.51
CA LEU A 29 -8.30 -44.49 1.40
C LEU A 29 -8.98 -43.93 0.15
N LEU A 30 -10.06 -43.17 0.30
CA LEU A 30 -10.75 -42.50 -0.81
C LEU A 30 -9.87 -41.44 -1.47
N LEU A 31 -9.08 -40.70 -0.70
CA LEU A 31 -8.12 -39.72 -1.24
C LEU A 31 -6.98 -40.40 -2.01
N LEU A 32 -6.48 -41.54 -1.53
CA LEU A 32 -5.46 -42.33 -2.23
C LEU A 32 -5.98 -42.91 -3.56
N LEU A 33 -7.24 -43.37 -3.59
CA LEU A 33 -7.88 -43.86 -4.80
C LEU A 33 -8.18 -42.74 -5.80
N ALA A 34 -8.48 -41.52 -5.32
CA ALA A 34 -8.70 -40.36 -6.19
C ALA A 34 -7.41 -39.76 -6.78
N ALA A 35 -6.24 -40.05 -6.18
CA ALA A 35 -4.95 -39.47 -6.57
C ALA A 35 -4.17 -40.29 -7.63
N SER A 36 -4.72 -41.38 -8.15
CA SER A 36 -4.05 -42.19 -9.19
C SER A 36 -4.54 -41.79 -10.60
N PRO A 37 -3.67 -41.28 -11.50
CA PRO A 37 -4.06 -40.98 -12.87
C PRO A 37 -4.08 -42.26 -13.74
N PRO A 38 -4.96 -42.37 -14.76
CA PRO A 38 -4.90 -43.45 -15.72
C PRO A 38 -3.91 -43.07 -16.83
N PHE A 39 -2.75 -43.73 -16.89
CA PHE A 39 -1.92 -43.72 -18.11
C PHE A 39 -1.64 -45.17 -18.56
N PRO A 40 -1.91 -45.51 -19.83
CA PRO A 40 -1.64 -46.84 -20.35
C PRO A 40 -0.15 -46.99 -20.69
N LEU A 41 0.41 -48.13 -20.31
CA LEU A 41 1.76 -48.57 -20.64
C LEU A 41 1.86 -48.93 -22.13
N ARG A 42 2.88 -48.42 -22.84
CA ARG A 42 3.47 -49.10 -24.00
C ARG A 42 4.99 -49.20 -23.80
N PRO A 43 5.61 -50.35 -24.12
CA PRO A 43 6.96 -50.66 -23.67
C PRO A 43 8.02 -50.08 -24.60
N ALA A 44 9.14 -49.70 -24.00
CA ALA A 44 10.37 -49.31 -24.68
C ALA A 44 11.00 -50.53 -25.40
N SER A 45 11.48 -50.32 -26.62
CA SER A 45 12.43 -51.22 -27.27
C SER A 45 13.75 -50.47 -27.44
N LEU A 46 14.75 -50.93 -26.70
CA LEU A 46 16.14 -50.50 -26.78
C LEU A 46 16.80 -51.22 -27.95
N PHE A 47 17.30 -50.48 -28.93
CA PHE A 47 18.39 -50.95 -29.76
C PHE A 47 19.42 -49.84 -29.96
N THR A 48 20.57 -50.06 -29.34
CA THR A 48 21.83 -49.38 -29.58
C THR A 48 22.39 -49.79 -30.94
N THR A 49 22.70 -48.83 -31.80
CA THR A 49 23.77 -48.99 -32.79
C THR A 49 24.56 -47.68 -32.91
N THR A 50 25.86 -47.83 -32.88
CA THR A 50 26.91 -46.82 -32.95
C THR A 50 27.27 -46.48 -34.41
N SER A 51 27.74 -45.23 -34.62
CA SER A 51 28.78 -44.73 -35.58
C SER A 51 28.36 -43.41 -36.30
N PRO A 52 29.27 -42.63 -36.95
CA PRO A 52 29.78 -41.37 -36.39
C PRO A 52 29.60 -40.13 -37.32
N ARG A 53 29.97 -38.94 -36.80
CA ARG A 53 30.32 -37.67 -37.51
C ARG A 53 29.28 -37.01 -38.42
N ARG A 54 28.93 -35.75 -38.10
CA ARG A 54 29.31 -34.54 -38.88
C ARG A 54 28.90 -33.27 -38.14
N ALA A 55 29.86 -32.38 -37.88
CA ALA A 55 29.60 -31.02 -37.39
C ALA A 55 29.07 -30.14 -38.53
N LEU A 56 28.04 -29.33 -38.25
CA LEU A 56 27.58 -28.22 -39.09
C LEU A 56 27.29 -27.00 -38.17
N PRO A 57 27.66 -25.78 -38.58
CA PRO A 57 27.59 -24.58 -37.74
C PRO A 57 26.17 -23.97 -37.70
N PRO A 58 25.83 -23.13 -36.71
CA PRO A 58 24.55 -22.45 -36.69
C PRO A 58 24.54 -21.32 -37.72
N LEU A 59 23.57 -21.37 -38.65
CA LEU A 59 23.21 -20.29 -39.55
C LEU A 59 22.41 -19.25 -38.75
N PHE A 60 23.07 -18.16 -38.36
CA PHE A 60 22.40 -16.93 -37.92
C PHE A 60 22.08 -16.10 -39.16
N VAL A 61 20.80 -15.97 -39.50
CA VAL A 61 20.31 -15.07 -40.55
C VAL A 61 19.70 -13.86 -39.87
N GLU A 62 20.43 -12.75 -39.91
CA GLU A 62 19.99 -11.44 -39.45
C GLU A 62 18.96 -10.90 -40.45
N SER A 63 17.70 -10.84 -40.04
CA SER A 63 16.64 -10.20 -40.82
C SER A 63 16.69 -8.70 -40.50
N SER A 64 17.21 -7.89 -41.42
CA SER A 64 17.10 -6.43 -41.35
C SER A 64 15.63 -6.02 -41.39
N SER A 65 15.02 -5.81 -40.23
CA SER A 65 13.74 -5.14 -40.10
C SER A 65 13.98 -3.64 -40.11
N THR A 66 13.54 -2.99 -41.18
CA THR A 66 13.39 -1.54 -41.27
C THR A 66 12.58 -1.05 -40.07
N LEU A 67 13.21 -0.23 -39.21
CA LEU A 67 12.58 0.46 -38.09
C LEU A 67 11.42 1.34 -38.59
N SER A 68 10.20 0.82 -38.50
CA SER A 68 9.01 1.66 -38.50
C SER A 68 9.03 2.48 -37.21
N ALA A 69 8.92 3.80 -37.34
CA ALA A 69 8.78 4.70 -36.19
C ALA A 69 7.66 4.19 -35.26
N PRO A 70 7.85 4.27 -33.93
CA PRO A 70 6.79 3.88 -32.99
C PRO A 70 5.56 4.75 -33.26
N PRO A 71 4.34 4.17 -33.17
CA PRO A 71 3.11 4.93 -33.35
C PRO A 71 3.07 6.11 -32.36
N PRO A 72 2.42 7.23 -32.73
CA PRO A 72 2.31 8.39 -31.85
C PRO A 72 1.71 7.96 -30.52
N THR A 73 2.34 8.38 -29.42
CA THR A 73 1.87 8.11 -28.07
C THR A 73 0.44 8.66 -27.92
N PRO A 74 -0.54 7.84 -27.51
CA PRO A 74 -1.88 8.35 -27.23
C PRO A 74 -1.78 9.47 -26.18
N PRO A 75 -2.71 10.44 -26.19
CA PRO A 75 -2.71 11.52 -25.20
C PRO A 75 -2.72 10.90 -23.79
N PRO A 76 -1.96 11.46 -22.84
CA PRO A 76 -1.83 10.89 -21.52
C PRO A 76 -3.20 10.86 -20.83
N SER A 77 -3.73 9.67 -20.60
CA SER A 77 -4.97 9.48 -19.87
C SER A 77 -4.81 9.90 -18.40
N PRO A 78 -5.85 10.41 -17.73
CA PRO A 78 -5.77 10.73 -16.31
C PRO A 78 -5.35 9.50 -15.51
N PRO A 79 -4.38 9.65 -14.60
CA PRO A 79 -3.88 8.54 -13.83
C PRO A 79 -4.91 8.05 -12.81
N ARG A 80 -4.65 6.87 -12.28
CA ARG A 80 -5.47 6.18 -11.30
C ARG A 80 -4.63 5.91 -10.05
N PHE A 81 -5.13 6.33 -8.91
CA PHE A 81 -4.44 6.16 -7.63
C PHE A 81 -5.04 5.00 -6.83
N ALA A 82 -4.18 4.26 -6.15
CA ALA A 82 -4.54 3.23 -5.18
C ALA A 82 -4.22 3.73 -3.76
N TYR A 83 -5.24 4.13 -3.01
CA TYR A 83 -5.07 4.71 -1.67
C TYR A 83 -5.24 3.66 -0.57
N LEU A 84 -4.19 3.43 0.22
CA LEU A 84 -4.32 2.80 1.53
C LEU A 84 -4.60 3.89 2.56
N ILE A 85 -5.77 3.85 3.21
CA ILE A 85 -6.10 4.69 4.36
C ILE A 85 -6.13 3.78 5.59
N SER A 86 -5.23 4.04 6.53
CA SER A 86 -5.01 3.23 7.72
C SER A 86 -5.42 3.96 9.00
N GLY A 87 -5.94 3.24 10.00
CA GLY A 87 -6.32 3.82 11.28
C GLY A 87 -6.31 2.81 12.42
N SER A 88 -6.47 3.30 13.65
CA SER A 88 -6.57 2.49 14.86
C SER A 88 -7.96 2.63 15.50
N ALA A 89 -8.12 2.11 16.72
CA ALA A 89 -9.35 2.21 17.49
C ALA A 89 -9.88 3.65 17.55
N GLY A 90 -11.14 3.85 17.17
CA GLY A 90 -11.80 5.14 17.15
C GLY A 90 -11.52 6.02 15.93
N ASP A 91 -10.62 5.64 15.03
CA ASP A 91 -10.25 6.47 13.86
C ASP A 91 -11.25 6.37 12.69
N ALA A 92 -12.24 5.48 12.77
CA ALA A 92 -13.24 5.28 11.73
C ALA A 92 -13.88 6.59 11.22
N PRO A 93 -14.27 7.58 12.07
CA PRO A 93 -14.82 8.85 11.58
C PRO A 93 -13.83 9.65 10.72
N MET A 94 -12.57 9.76 11.13
CA MET A 94 -11.54 10.47 10.37
C MET A 94 -11.22 9.77 9.06
N MET A 95 -11.19 8.43 9.06
CA MET A 95 -11.04 7.65 7.83
C MET A 95 -12.17 7.89 6.83
N ARG A 96 -13.43 8.00 7.29
CA ARG A 96 -14.57 8.35 6.42
C ARG A 96 -14.40 9.75 5.84
N ARG A 97 -14.05 10.73 6.69
CA ARG A 97 -13.85 12.11 6.27
C ARG A 97 -12.74 12.23 5.21
N CYS A 98 -11.61 11.56 5.44
CA CYS A 98 -10.47 11.50 4.52
C CYS A 98 -10.81 10.77 3.22
N LEU A 99 -11.50 9.62 3.28
CA LEU A 99 -11.96 8.90 2.08
C LEU A 99 -12.81 9.81 1.19
N LEU A 100 -13.79 10.50 1.76
CA LEU A 100 -14.67 11.39 1.00
C LEU A 100 -13.92 12.61 0.43
N ALA A 101 -12.85 13.07 1.08
CA ALA A 101 -11.99 14.15 0.58
C ALA A 101 -11.20 13.70 -0.66
N LEU A 102 -10.77 12.44 -0.65
CA LEU A 102 -9.94 11.84 -1.68
C LEU A 102 -10.74 11.14 -2.76
N TYR A 103 -12.07 11.09 -2.66
CA TYR A 103 -12.85 10.19 -3.49
C TYR A 103 -12.94 10.64 -4.95
N HIS A 104 -12.64 9.71 -5.85
CA HIS A 104 -12.84 9.83 -7.28
C HIS A 104 -13.16 8.43 -7.83
N PRO A 105 -14.14 8.27 -8.74
CA PRO A 105 -14.60 6.95 -9.22
C PRO A 105 -13.53 6.16 -9.98
N ARG A 106 -12.49 6.82 -10.51
CA ARG A 106 -11.35 6.16 -11.20
C ARG A 106 -10.32 5.53 -10.27
N ASN A 107 -10.24 6.01 -9.04
CA ASN A 107 -9.25 5.55 -8.08
C ASN A 107 -9.74 4.28 -7.38
N SER A 108 -8.85 3.62 -6.66
CA SER A 108 -9.17 2.47 -5.82
C SER A 108 -8.75 2.75 -4.38
N TYR A 109 -9.55 2.27 -3.42
CA TYR A 109 -9.35 2.58 -2.01
C TYR A 109 -9.39 1.31 -1.17
N ILE A 110 -8.42 1.17 -0.27
CA ILE A 110 -8.41 0.16 0.78
C ILE A 110 -8.42 0.88 2.12
N LEU A 111 -9.43 0.60 2.94
CA LEU A 111 -9.52 1.03 4.32
C LEU A 111 -9.03 -0.11 5.22
N HIS A 112 -8.03 0.16 6.04
CA HIS A 112 -7.51 -0.78 7.03
C HIS A 112 -7.65 -0.16 8.42
N LEU A 113 -8.44 -0.79 9.28
CA LEU A 113 -8.37 -0.54 10.71
C LEU A 113 -7.54 -1.65 11.34
N ASP A 114 -6.71 -1.27 12.30
CA ASP A 114 -5.97 -2.21 13.12
C ASP A 114 -6.86 -3.32 13.68
N ALA A 115 -6.35 -4.55 13.79
CA ALA A 115 -7.09 -5.67 14.33
C ALA A 115 -7.54 -5.50 15.79
N GLU A 116 -6.86 -4.68 16.60
CA GLU A 116 -7.30 -4.31 17.95
C GLU A 116 -8.40 -3.25 17.98
N ALA A 117 -8.68 -2.57 16.87
CA ALA A 117 -9.85 -1.71 16.81
C ALA A 117 -11.12 -2.56 17.05
N PRO A 118 -12.17 -2.01 17.68
CA PRO A 118 -13.45 -2.70 17.84
C PRO A 118 -13.98 -3.25 16.50
N ASP A 119 -14.59 -4.44 16.54
CA ASP A 119 -15.26 -5.00 15.35
C ASP A 119 -16.34 -4.06 14.80
N ASP A 120 -17.02 -3.32 15.69
CA ASP A 120 -18.03 -2.33 15.34
C ASP A 120 -17.48 -1.15 14.52
N ASP A 121 -16.23 -0.74 14.75
CA ASP A 121 -15.59 0.31 13.93
C ASP A 121 -15.42 -0.18 12.48
N ARG A 122 -14.96 -1.43 12.31
CA ARG A 122 -14.80 -2.07 10.99
C ARG A 122 -16.14 -2.33 10.32
N ALA A 123 -17.12 -2.86 11.05
CA ALA A 123 -18.47 -3.10 10.56
C ALA A 123 -19.15 -1.79 10.16
N GLY A 124 -19.00 -0.74 10.97
CA GLY A 124 -19.51 0.59 10.69
C GLY A 124 -18.89 1.23 9.45
N LEU A 125 -17.56 1.10 9.26
CA LEU A 125 -16.92 1.53 8.00
C LEU A 125 -17.46 0.78 6.78
N ALA A 126 -17.62 -0.55 6.89
CA ALA A 126 -18.14 -1.36 5.79
C ALA A 126 -19.60 -0.99 5.46
N ALA A 127 -20.43 -0.79 6.48
CA ALA A 127 -21.81 -0.36 6.33
C ALA A 127 -21.91 1.03 5.68
N PHE A 128 -21.07 1.97 6.10
CA PHE A 128 -20.97 3.29 5.49
C PHE A 128 -20.63 3.21 3.99
N VAL A 129 -19.60 2.43 3.63
CA VAL A 129 -19.20 2.25 2.22
C VAL A 129 -20.32 1.63 1.39
N ALA A 130 -21.04 0.65 1.94
CA ALA A 130 -22.15 0.00 1.24
C ALA A 130 -23.37 0.91 1.06
N ALA A 131 -23.64 1.79 2.03
CA ALA A 131 -24.78 2.69 2.04
C ALA A 131 -24.54 3.98 1.23
N HIS A 132 -23.29 4.43 1.08
CA HIS A 132 -22.99 5.68 0.38
C HIS A 132 -23.21 5.51 -1.14
N PRO A 133 -24.09 6.32 -1.78
CA PRO A 133 -24.48 6.13 -3.18
C PRO A 133 -23.31 6.07 -4.18
N ALA A 134 -22.42 7.07 -4.16
CA ALA A 134 -21.26 7.12 -5.05
C ALA A 134 -20.28 5.94 -4.84
N LEU A 135 -19.90 5.67 -3.57
CA LEU A 135 -18.95 4.61 -3.23
C LEU A 135 -19.46 3.22 -3.62
N SER A 136 -20.75 2.98 -3.34
CA SER A 136 -21.43 1.72 -3.65
C SER A 136 -21.58 1.52 -5.16
N ALA A 137 -21.96 2.56 -5.90
CA ALA A 137 -22.13 2.50 -7.35
C ALA A 137 -20.81 2.20 -8.10
N ALA A 138 -19.70 2.83 -7.71
CA ALA A 138 -18.40 2.58 -8.35
C ALA A 138 -17.72 1.29 -7.87
N ALA A 139 -18.12 0.77 -6.71
CA ALA A 139 -17.58 -0.45 -6.09
C ALA A 139 -16.04 -0.48 -5.96
N ASN A 140 -15.41 0.70 -5.83
CA ASN A 140 -13.96 0.89 -5.84
C ASN A 140 -13.34 1.11 -4.43
N VAL A 141 -14.14 0.92 -3.37
CA VAL A 141 -13.69 0.99 -1.97
C VAL A 141 -13.80 -0.38 -1.30
N ARG A 142 -12.74 -0.81 -0.59
CA ARG A 142 -12.69 -2.09 0.13
C ARG A 142 -12.24 -1.87 1.58
N VAL A 143 -13.02 -2.37 2.53
CA VAL A 143 -12.60 -2.46 3.94
C VAL A 143 -11.93 -3.82 4.17
N ILE A 144 -10.71 -3.83 4.72
CA ILE A 144 -10.03 -5.08 5.08
C ILE A 144 -10.74 -5.73 6.26
N ARG A 145 -11.28 -6.93 6.03
CA ARG A 145 -11.97 -7.72 7.07
C ARG A 145 -10.99 -8.46 7.96
N LYS A 146 -10.03 -9.16 7.35
CA LYS A 146 -8.93 -9.82 8.07
C LYS A 146 -7.86 -8.77 8.34
N ALA A 147 -8.13 -7.94 9.34
CA ALA A 147 -7.23 -6.88 9.77
C ALA A 147 -5.90 -7.44 10.27
N ASN A 148 -4.86 -6.60 10.20
CA ASN A 148 -3.54 -6.93 10.74
C ASN A 148 -3.40 -6.20 12.07
N LEU A 149 -2.67 -6.81 13.00
CA LEU A 149 -2.15 -6.08 14.16
C LEU A 149 -1.02 -5.16 13.69
N VAL A 150 -1.05 -3.89 14.10
CA VAL A 150 -0.03 -2.90 13.76
C VAL A 150 0.63 -2.37 15.02
N THR A 151 1.90 -2.73 15.20
CA THR A 151 2.76 -2.18 16.25
C THR A 151 3.48 -0.95 15.71
N TYR A 152 3.29 0.19 16.37
CA TYR A 152 4.02 1.41 16.03
C TYR A 152 5.54 1.18 16.20
N ARG A 153 6.34 1.62 15.21
CA ARG A 153 7.79 1.32 15.05
C ARG A 153 8.13 -0.14 14.74
N GLY A 154 7.17 -1.06 14.75
CA GLY A 154 7.39 -2.45 14.41
C GLY A 154 7.37 -2.73 12.90
N PRO A 155 7.86 -3.92 12.49
CA PRO A 155 7.73 -4.44 11.12
C PRO A 155 6.28 -4.67 10.69
N THR A 156 5.32 -4.80 11.61
CA THR A 156 3.91 -5.04 11.26
C THR A 156 3.24 -3.88 10.51
N MET A 157 3.77 -2.66 10.61
CA MET A 157 3.40 -1.55 9.72
C MET A 157 3.79 -1.84 8.25
N VAL A 158 4.98 -2.42 8.03
CA VAL A 158 5.47 -2.79 6.70
C VAL A 158 4.61 -3.90 6.12
N THR A 159 4.38 -4.97 6.89
CA THR A 159 3.56 -6.10 6.43
C THR A 159 2.12 -5.67 6.15
N THR A 160 1.59 -4.69 6.88
CA THR A 160 0.27 -4.12 6.62
C THR A 160 0.21 -3.35 5.30
N THR A 161 1.22 -2.52 5.05
CA THR A 161 1.34 -1.80 3.78
C THR A 161 1.49 -2.78 2.60
N LEU A 162 2.31 -3.82 2.76
CA LEU A 162 2.47 -4.89 1.76
C LEU A 162 1.20 -5.72 1.54
N HIS A 163 0.43 -6.02 2.60
CA HIS A 163 -0.86 -6.70 2.49
C HIS A 163 -1.86 -5.86 1.66
N ALA A 164 -1.95 -4.55 1.91
CA ALA A 164 -2.79 -3.67 1.11
C ALA A 164 -2.33 -3.56 -0.35
N ALA A 165 -1.02 -3.41 -0.58
CA ALA A 165 -0.44 -3.41 -1.92
C ALA A 165 -0.76 -4.69 -2.70
N ALA A 166 -0.57 -5.87 -2.07
CA ALA A 166 -0.97 -7.15 -2.65
C ALA A 166 -2.48 -7.20 -2.93
N ALA A 167 -3.32 -6.67 -2.04
CA ALA A 167 -4.77 -6.61 -2.22
C ALA A 167 -5.23 -5.62 -3.30
N PHE A 168 -4.39 -4.68 -3.72
CA PHE A 168 -4.65 -3.84 -4.90
C PHE A 168 -4.23 -4.54 -6.20
N LEU A 169 -3.14 -5.31 -6.18
CA LEU A 169 -2.72 -6.14 -7.31
C LEU A 169 -3.67 -7.33 -7.54
N TRP A 170 -4.35 -7.80 -6.49
CA TRP A 170 -5.34 -8.87 -6.53
C TRP A 170 -6.79 -8.35 -6.37
N GLY A 171 -7.63 -8.65 -7.35
CA GLY A 171 -9.06 -8.35 -7.35
C GLY A 171 -9.83 -9.15 -6.30
N ARG A 172 -11.15 -8.86 -6.20
CA ARG A 172 -12.04 -9.68 -5.38
C ARG A 172 -12.05 -11.10 -5.96
N GLY A 173 -11.78 -12.11 -5.14
CA GLY A 173 -11.77 -13.52 -5.56
C GLY A 173 -10.44 -14.02 -6.15
N GLY A 174 -9.33 -13.29 -6.01
CA GLY A 174 -7.99 -13.76 -6.40
C GLY A 174 -7.64 -13.63 -7.88
N GLY A 175 -8.45 -12.91 -8.67
CA GLY A 175 -8.12 -12.52 -10.04
C GLY A 175 -7.27 -11.25 -10.10
N ARG A 176 -6.89 -10.78 -11.30
CA ARG A 176 -6.16 -9.52 -11.49
C ARG A 176 -6.93 -8.34 -10.87
N GLY A 177 -6.23 -7.52 -10.09
CA GLY A 177 -6.77 -6.32 -9.46
C GLY A 177 -7.08 -5.19 -10.44
N ALA A 178 -7.56 -4.07 -9.91
CA ALA A 178 -7.83 -2.88 -10.72
C ALA A 178 -6.56 -2.38 -11.40
N ASP A 179 -6.70 -1.74 -12.56
CA ASP A 179 -5.61 -0.99 -13.18
C ASP A 179 -5.47 0.36 -12.47
N TRP A 180 -4.26 0.63 -11.98
CA TRP A 180 -3.85 1.82 -11.23
C TRP A 180 -2.36 2.10 -11.48
N ASP A 181 -1.92 3.33 -11.26
CA ASP A 181 -0.59 3.81 -11.65
C ASP A 181 0.32 4.07 -10.45
N TRP A 182 -0.23 4.65 -9.39
CA TRP A 182 0.49 4.93 -8.16
C TRP A 182 -0.28 4.45 -6.92
N PHE A 183 0.47 3.86 -6.00
CA PHE A 183 0.03 3.50 -4.65
C PHE A 183 0.41 4.61 -3.67
N ILE A 184 -0.54 5.05 -2.85
CA ILE A 184 -0.36 6.11 -1.86
C ILE A 184 -0.83 5.58 -0.51
N ASN A 185 0.04 5.61 0.51
CA ASN A 185 -0.35 5.29 1.88
C ASN A 185 -0.64 6.56 2.68
N LEU A 186 -1.71 6.52 3.47
CA LEU A 186 -2.17 7.58 4.36
C LEU A 186 -2.67 6.96 5.67
N SER A 187 -2.65 7.73 6.75
CA SER A 187 -3.33 7.41 8.01
C SER A 187 -4.55 8.29 8.24
N ALA A 188 -5.32 7.96 9.28
CA ALA A 188 -6.43 8.76 9.75
C ALA A 188 -6.03 10.17 10.26
N SER A 189 -4.74 10.47 10.37
CA SER A 189 -4.24 11.80 10.73
C SER A 189 -3.67 12.59 9.55
N ASP A 190 -3.74 12.06 8.34
CA ASP A 190 -3.35 12.71 7.09
C ASP A 190 -4.57 13.32 6.40
N TYR A 191 -4.38 14.43 5.68
CA TYR A 191 -5.45 15.08 4.93
C TYR A 191 -4.95 15.70 3.62
N PRO A 192 -5.73 15.65 2.52
CA PRO A 192 -5.34 16.29 1.27
C PRO A 192 -5.42 17.81 1.34
N LEU A 193 -4.50 18.50 0.66
CA LEU A 193 -4.46 19.95 0.46
C LEU A 193 -4.82 20.38 -0.98
N VAL A 194 -5.14 19.40 -1.83
CA VAL A 194 -5.52 19.58 -3.24
C VAL A 194 -6.66 18.64 -3.59
N THR A 195 -7.44 19.00 -4.61
CA THR A 195 -8.51 18.11 -5.12
C THR A 195 -7.92 16.91 -5.86
N GLN A 196 -8.73 15.87 -6.08
CA GLN A 196 -8.30 14.74 -6.92
C GLN A 196 -8.03 15.16 -8.36
N ASP A 197 -8.82 16.08 -8.89
CA ASP A 197 -8.61 16.62 -10.23
C ASP A 197 -7.28 17.39 -10.33
N ASP A 198 -6.90 18.17 -9.31
CA ASP A 198 -5.59 18.82 -9.25
C ASP A 198 -4.44 17.80 -9.32
N LEU A 199 -4.53 16.75 -8.48
CA LEU A 199 -3.52 15.71 -8.39
C LEU A 199 -3.40 14.94 -9.71
N MET A 200 -4.53 14.52 -10.29
CA MET A 200 -4.59 13.84 -11.59
C MET A 200 -4.03 14.70 -12.71
N HIS A 201 -4.35 16.00 -12.72
CA HIS A 201 -3.86 16.93 -13.73
C HIS A 201 -2.34 17.01 -13.72
N VAL A 202 -1.72 17.18 -12.54
CA VAL A 202 -0.26 17.26 -12.44
C VAL A 202 0.39 15.91 -12.75
N PHE A 203 -0.11 14.81 -12.18
CA PHE A 203 0.46 13.48 -12.38
C PHE A 203 0.29 12.94 -13.80
N SER A 204 -0.71 13.41 -14.57
CA SER A 204 -0.85 13.04 -15.99
C SER A 204 0.35 13.45 -16.85
N LYS A 205 1.15 14.42 -16.38
CA LYS A 205 2.34 14.94 -17.06
C LYS A 205 3.63 14.22 -16.64
N LEU A 206 3.56 13.28 -15.70
CA LEU A 206 4.72 12.62 -15.11
C LEU A 206 4.94 11.21 -15.71
N PRO A 207 6.21 10.78 -15.81
CA PRO A 207 6.52 9.37 -16.05
C PRO A 207 5.92 8.48 -14.95
N ARG A 208 5.18 7.43 -15.34
CA ARG A 208 4.41 6.56 -14.42
C ARG A 208 5.27 5.61 -13.57
N ASP A 209 6.57 5.57 -13.85
CA ASP A 209 7.58 4.77 -13.16
C ASP A 209 8.27 5.53 -12.00
N LEU A 210 7.95 6.82 -11.80
CA LEU A 210 8.48 7.60 -10.69
C LEU A 210 7.93 7.15 -9.33
N ASN A 211 8.81 7.08 -8.35
CA ASN A 211 8.53 6.76 -6.95
C ASN A 211 8.88 7.98 -6.08
N PHE A 212 7.89 8.66 -5.51
CA PHE A 212 8.10 9.73 -4.55
C PHE A 212 8.32 9.12 -3.17
N ILE A 213 9.58 9.10 -2.77
CA ILE A 213 10.06 8.49 -1.54
C ILE A 213 11.19 9.35 -0.99
N ASP A 214 10.95 10.05 0.12
CA ASP A 214 12.00 10.79 0.83
C ASP A 214 13.02 9.80 1.36
N HIS A 215 14.31 9.96 1.03
CA HIS A 215 15.35 9.01 1.43
C HIS A 215 16.71 9.67 1.67
N THR A 216 17.48 9.03 2.53
CA THR A 216 18.91 9.27 2.70
C THR A 216 19.66 7.97 2.95
N SER A 217 20.88 7.91 2.37
CA SER A 217 21.84 6.85 2.63
C SER A 217 22.76 7.16 3.81
N ASP A 218 22.78 8.42 4.27
CA ASP A 218 23.47 8.82 5.48
C ASP A 218 22.54 8.59 6.68
N ILE A 219 22.61 7.38 7.22
CA ILE A 219 21.74 6.96 8.32
C ILE A 219 22.28 7.37 9.70
N GLY A 220 23.52 7.89 9.79
CA GLY A 220 24.13 8.42 11.01
C GLY A 220 23.86 7.61 12.27
N TRP A 221 23.33 8.28 13.31
CA TRP A 221 22.98 7.67 14.60
C TRP A 221 21.92 6.55 14.49
N LYS A 222 21.08 6.55 13.44
CA LYS A 222 20.05 5.52 13.24
C LYS A 222 20.67 4.14 13.02
N ALA A 223 21.91 4.05 12.51
CA ALA A 223 22.64 2.78 12.45
C ALA A 223 22.72 2.12 13.83
N PHE A 224 23.25 2.86 14.81
CA PHE A 224 23.47 2.36 16.17
C PHE A 224 22.19 2.24 16.99
N ALA A 225 21.20 3.08 16.75
CA ALA A 225 19.95 3.11 17.52
C ALA A 225 18.81 2.28 16.94
N ARG A 226 18.85 1.95 15.63
CA ARG A 226 17.73 1.27 14.94
C ARG A 226 18.13 0.00 14.18
N ALA A 227 19.30 0.01 13.53
CA ALA A 227 19.72 -1.10 12.66
C ALA A 227 20.48 -2.21 13.39
N MET A 228 21.42 -1.81 14.27
CA MET A 228 22.26 -2.73 15.06
C MET A 228 21.52 -3.36 16.24
N PRO A 229 20.64 -2.66 16.98
CA PRO A 229 19.76 -3.31 17.95
C PRO A 229 18.77 -4.21 17.22
N MET A 230 18.41 -5.33 17.85
CA MET A 230 17.39 -6.23 17.31
C MET A 230 16.16 -6.22 18.18
N ILE A 231 15.00 -6.21 17.53
CA ILE A 231 13.70 -6.28 18.20
C ILE A 231 12.91 -7.47 17.68
N VAL A 232 11.98 -7.98 18.48
CA VAL A 232 10.93 -8.91 18.05
C VAL A 232 9.59 -8.24 18.29
N ASP A 233 8.80 -8.13 17.24
CA ASP A 233 7.44 -7.62 17.32
C ASP A 233 6.47 -8.76 17.67
N PRO A 234 5.86 -8.76 18.87
CA PRO A 234 4.94 -9.83 19.27
C PRO A 234 3.77 -9.99 18.31
N ALA A 235 3.35 -8.91 17.67
CA ALA A 235 2.23 -8.90 16.73
C ALA A 235 2.48 -9.74 15.45
N LEU A 236 3.71 -10.22 15.23
CA LEU A 236 4.01 -11.18 14.16
C LEU A 236 3.52 -12.60 14.46
N TYR A 237 3.39 -12.98 15.73
CA TYR A 237 3.06 -14.37 16.13
C TYR A 237 1.99 -14.49 17.23
N MET A 238 1.62 -13.38 17.87
CA MET A 238 0.54 -13.31 18.86
C MET A 238 -0.76 -12.77 18.26
N LYS A 239 -1.89 -13.02 18.93
CA LYS A 239 -3.22 -12.50 18.56
C LYS A 239 -3.53 -11.12 19.15
N THR A 240 -2.69 -10.63 20.05
CA THR A 240 -2.79 -9.33 20.72
C THR A 240 -1.51 -8.56 20.50
N LYS A 241 -1.55 -7.23 20.53
CA LYS A 241 -0.33 -6.44 20.50
C LYS A 241 0.39 -6.49 21.85
N GLY A 242 1.66 -6.14 21.79
CA GLY A 242 2.51 -5.89 22.93
C GLY A 242 3.59 -4.89 22.56
N GLU A 243 4.39 -4.50 23.54
CA GLU A 243 5.60 -3.72 23.27
C GLU A 243 6.63 -4.55 22.49
N LEU A 244 7.51 -3.86 21.77
CA LEU A 244 8.61 -4.51 21.08
C LEU A 244 9.57 -5.15 22.09
N PHE A 245 9.85 -6.44 21.92
CA PHE A 245 10.84 -7.13 22.74
C PHE A 245 12.23 -6.81 22.22
N TRP A 246 13.11 -6.36 23.12
CA TRP A 246 14.49 -6.05 22.79
C TRP A 246 15.36 -7.29 22.99
N ILE A 247 16.18 -7.59 22.00
CA ILE A 247 17.21 -8.62 22.11
C ILE A 247 18.48 -7.96 22.68
N PRO A 248 19.08 -8.50 23.76
CA PRO A 248 20.28 -7.92 24.37
C PRO A 248 21.46 -7.79 23.40
N GLU A 249 21.64 -8.80 22.54
CA GLU A 249 22.70 -8.85 21.55
C GLU A 249 22.43 -7.90 20.38
N ARG A 250 23.51 -7.30 19.87
CA ARG A 250 23.49 -6.45 18.67
C ARG A 250 24.05 -7.20 17.48
N ARG A 251 23.57 -6.83 16.29
CA ARG A 251 24.10 -7.31 15.00
C ARG A 251 24.97 -6.25 14.33
N SER A 252 25.82 -6.68 13.40
CA SER A 252 26.48 -5.78 12.45
C SER A 252 25.50 -5.26 11.39
N LEU A 253 25.89 -4.18 10.71
CA LEU A 253 25.18 -3.69 9.53
C LEU A 253 25.32 -4.72 8.37
N PRO A 254 24.32 -4.82 7.48
CA PRO A 254 24.37 -5.75 6.38
C PRO A 254 25.45 -5.32 5.38
N THR A 255 26.18 -6.30 4.84
CA THR A 255 27.15 -6.10 3.76
C THR A 255 26.58 -6.46 2.38
N ALA A 256 25.45 -7.17 2.34
CA ALA A 256 24.80 -7.61 1.11
C ALA A 256 23.99 -6.50 0.42
N PHE A 257 23.62 -5.43 1.13
CA PHE A 257 22.88 -4.28 0.61
C PHE A 257 23.14 -3.07 1.50
N LYS A 258 22.97 -1.87 0.94
CA LYS A 258 23.11 -0.62 1.69
C LYS A 258 21.78 -0.20 2.32
N LEU A 259 21.80 0.17 3.59
CA LEU A 259 20.61 0.68 4.28
C LEU A 259 20.29 2.12 3.87
N PHE A 260 19.00 2.38 3.69
CA PHE A 260 18.44 3.72 3.50
C PHE A 260 17.37 3.98 4.57
N THR A 261 17.19 5.24 4.93
CA THR A 261 16.08 5.67 5.80
C THR A 261 15.38 6.89 5.25
N GLY A 262 14.14 7.11 5.63
CA GLY A 262 13.33 8.21 5.12
C GLY A 262 11.96 8.31 5.77
N SER A 263 11.01 8.93 5.09
CA SER A 263 9.62 9.05 5.53
C SER A 263 8.88 7.72 5.43
N ALA A 264 7.93 7.46 6.34
CA ALA A 264 7.03 6.31 6.21
C ALA A 264 5.93 6.52 5.15
N TRP A 265 5.77 7.75 4.64
CA TRP A 265 4.76 8.14 3.65
C TRP A 265 5.38 8.19 2.27
N MET A 266 4.68 7.64 1.28
CA MET A 266 5.25 7.44 -0.05
C MET A 266 4.15 7.48 -1.12
N VAL A 267 4.58 7.83 -2.34
CA VAL A 267 3.81 7.58 -3.57
C VAL A 267 4.63 6.65 -4.46
N LEU A 268 4.24 5.38 -4.53
CA LEU A 268 4.99 4.33 -5.20
C LEU A 268 4.37 3.98 -6.55
N SER A 269 5.19 3.92 -7.60
CA SER A 269 4.77 3.44 -8.91
C SER A 269 4.29 2.00 -8.85
N ARG A 270 3.33 1.64 -9.70
CA ARG A 270 2.87 0.25 -9.81
C ARG A 270 3.99 -0.74 -10.11
N PRO A 271 4.93 -0.50 -11.07
CA PRO A 271 6.03 -1.43 -11.31
C PRO A 271 6.87 -1.72 -10.07
N PHE A 272 7.11 -0.71 -9.22
CA PHE A 272 7.84 -0.92 -7.98
C PHE A 272 7.04 -1.73 -6.96
N VAL A 273 5.74 -1.48 -6.84
CA VAL A 273 4.86 -2.29 -5.98
C VAL A 273 4.76 -3.74 -6.47
N GLU A 274 4.67 -3.96 -7.79
CA GLU A 274 4.72 -5.29 -8.39
C GLU A 274 6.03 -5.99 -8.05
N TYR A 275 7.17 -5.29 -8.09
CA TYR A 275 8.45 -5.83 -7.65
C TYR A 275 8.49 -6.16 -6.15
N LEU A 276 7.93 -5.31 -5.28
CA LEU A 276 7.87 -5.59 -3.84
C LEU A 276 7.08 -6.87 -3.51
N ILE A 277 5.98 -7.13 -4.25
CA ILE A 277 5.09 -8.26 -3.99
C ILE A 277 5.50 -9.51 -4.77
N TRP A 278 5.90 -9.37 -6.03
CA TRP A 278 6.16 -10.49 -6.96
C TRP A 278 7.64 -10.69 -7.29
N GLY A 279 8.53 -9.83 -6.79
CA GLY A 279 9.94 -9.71 -7.18
C GLY A 279 10.57 -10.98 -7.74
N TRP A 280 11.10 -10.85 -8.96
CA TRP A 280 11.77 -11.93 -9.71
C TRP A 280 13.15 -12.28 -9.15
N ASP A 281 13.71 -11.44 -8.28
CA ASP A 281 14.91 -11.72 -7.49
C ASP A 281 14.58 -11.84 -5.99
N ASN A 282 15.60 -12.03 -5.15
CA ASN A 282 15.41 -12.18 -3.71
C ASN A 282 15.49 -10.89 -2.90
N LEU A 283 15.85 -9.74 -3.49
CA LEU A 283 16.15 -8.53 -2.73
C LEU A 283 14.96 -8.08 -1.85
N PRO A 284 13.70 -7.97 -2.34
CA PRO A 284 12.57 -7.58 -1.48
C PRO A 284 12.33 -8.53 -0.31
N ARG A 285 12.60 -9.84 -0.49
CA ARG A 285 12.40 -10.88 0.53
C ARG A 285 13.52 -10.84 1.57
N THR A 286 14.78 -10.75 1.13
CA THR A 286 15.95 -10.64 2.01
C THR A 286 15.88 -9.38 2.87
N VAL A 287 15.54 -8.24 2.27
CA VAL A 287 15.38 -6.98 2.99
C VAL A 287 14.19 -7.07 3.96
N LEU A 288 13.07 -7.70 3.58
CA LEU A 288 11.93 -7.87 4.49
C LEU A 288 12.29 -8.69 5.72
N MET A 289 13.01 -9.80 5.53
CA MET A 289 13.52 -10.62 6.65
C MET A 289 14.45 -9.82 7.56
N TYR A 290 15.34 -9.01 6.99
CA TYR A 290 16.24 -8.15 7.79
C TYR A 290 15.48 -7.10 8.61
N TYR A 291 14.44 -6.49 8.00
CA TYR A 291 13.60 -5.46 8.60
C TYR A 291 12.56 -6.01 9.59
N ALA A 292 12.38 -7.34 9.68
CA ALA A 292 11.57 -7.97 10.72
C ALA A 292 12.12 -7.73 12.14
N ASN A 293 13.43 -7.47 12.27
CA ASN A 293 14.09 -7.17 13.55
C ASN A 293 14.74 -5.78 13.57
N PHE A 294 14.15 -4.81 12.88
CA PHE A 294 14.64 -3.43 12.77
C PHE A 294 13.65 -2.47 13.44
N ILE A 295 14.12 -1.39 14.05
CA ILE A 295 13.25 -0.40 14.70
C ILE A 295 12.83 0.69 13.72
N SER A 296 11.56 1.04 13.69
CA SER A 296 10.96 1.94 12.69
C SER A 296 11.14 1.39 11.28
N SER A 297 10.91 0.08 11.08
CA SER A 297 10.99 -0.58 9.77
C SER A 297 10.29 0.12 8.59
N PRO A 298 9.09 0.74 8.74
CA PRO A 298 8.47 1.45 7.61
C PRO A 298 9.30 2.64 7.09
N GLU A 299 10.14 3.24 7.93
CA GLU A 299 11.05 4.33 7.54
C GLU A 299 12.33 3.83 6.86
N GLY A 300 12.40 2.56 6.41
CA GLY A 300 13.63 2.02 5.81
C GLY A 300 13.45 0.89 4.81
N TYR A 301 12.46 0.01 4.99
CA TYR A 301 12.26 -1.15 4.11
C TYR A 301 12.12 -0.76 2.63
N PHE A 302 11.14 0.09 2.31
CA PHE A 302 10.83 0.49 0.94
C PHE A 302 11.99 1.25 0.28
N HIS A 303 12.61 2.18 1.04
CA HIS A 303 13.78 2.95 0.64
C HIS A 303 14.95 2.04 0.25
N THR A 304 15.26 1.07 1.13
CA THR A 304 16.36 0.14 0.93
C THR A 304 16.11 -0.74 -0.28
N VAL A 305 14.89 -1.25 -0.50
CA VAL A 305 14.59 -2.04 -1.70
C VAL A 305 14.70 -1.18 -2.97
N ALA A 306 14.08 0.01 -3.00
CA ALA A 306 14.11 0.90 -4.16
C ALA A 306 15.54 1.30 -4.56
N CYS A 307 16.37 1.66 -3.57
CA CYS A 307 17.71 2.16 -3.82
C CYS A 307 18.75 1.08 -4.13
N ASN A 308 18.53 -0.18 -3.73
CA ASN A 308 19.44 -1.29 -4.06
C ASN A 308 19.01 -2.06 -5.32
N ALA A 309 17.79 -1.84 -5.83
CA ALA A 309 17.33 -2.42 -7.09
C ALA A 309 17.71 -1.52 -8.27
N GLY A 310 18.47 -2.06 -9.23
CA GLY A 310 19.03 -1.29 -10.35
C GLY A 310 17.96 -0.58 -11.19
N GLU A 311 16.80 -1.21 -11.37
CA GLU A 311 15.68 -0.72 -12.18
C GLU A 311 14.93 0.46 -11.52
N PHE A 312 14.93 0.55 -10.19
CA PHE A 312 14.17 1.57 -9.44
C PHE A 312 15.03 2.69 -8.88
N ARG A 313 16.34 2.45 -8.75
CA ARG A 313 17.30 3.41 -8.17
C ARG A 313 17.28 4.80 -8.81
N ASN A 314 17.00 4.87 -10.12
CA ASN A 314 17.01 6.10 -10.90
C ASN A 314 15.62 6.73 -11.11
N THR A 315 14.57 6.10 -10.58
CA THR A 315 13.19 6.60 -10.64
C THR A 315 12.71 7.16 -9.31
N THR A 316 13.61 7.29 -8.32
CA THR A 316 13.28 7.87 -7.02
C THR A 316 13.21 9.39 -7.08
N VAL A 317 12.11 9.98 -6.64
CA VAL A 317 12.00 11.42 -6.38
C VAL A 317 12.10 11.61 -4.88
N ASN A 318 13.12 12.33 -4.41
CA ASN A 318 13.42 12.47 -2.98
C ASN A 318 12.47 13.48 -2.30
N SER A 319 11.22 13.04 -2.08
CA SER A 319 10.13 13.74 -1.41
C SER A 319 9.04 12.74 -1.09
N ASP A 320 8.37 12.88 0.06
CA ASP A 320 7.19 12.09 0.42
C ASP A 320 5.86 12.76 0.03
N LEU A 321 5.92 13.95 -0.58
CA LEU A 321 4.77 14.78 -0.94
C LEU A 321 3.85 15.14 0.25
N HIS A 322 4.41 15.19 1.46
CA HIS A 322 3.68 15.65 2.65
C HIS A 322 4.26 16.95 3.19
N PHE A 323 3.38 17.87 3.60
CA PHE A 323 3.76 18.90 4.56
C PHE A 323 3.73 18.33 5.98
N ILE A 324 4.86 18.37 6.66
CA ILE A 324 5.00 17.88 8.04
C ILE A 324 5.75 18.92 8.86
N SER A 325 5.16 19.37 9.97
CA SER A 325 5.82 20.26 10.91
C SER A 325 6.52 19.46 12.01
N TRP A 326 7.83 19.68 12.18
CA TRP A 326 8.68 18.98 13.13
C TRP A 326 9.43 19.95 14.03
N ASP A 327 9.72 19.52 15.25
CA ASP A 327 10.79 20.10 16.06
C ASP A 327 12.13 20.07 15.32
N ASN A 328 13.06 20.95 15.69
CA ASN A 328 14.44 20.88 15.23
C ASN A 328 15.39 20.72 16.43
N PRO A 329 16.02 19.54 16.63
CA PRO A 329 15.92 18.33 15.80
C PRO A 329 14.56 17.60 15.95
N PRO A 330 14.15 16.80 14.95
CA PRO A 330 12.85 16.10 14.99
C PRO A 330 12.69 15.17 16.18
N MET A 331 11.57 15.31 16.90
CA MET A 331 11.15 14.38 17.94
C MET A 331 10.41 13.16 17.34
N GLN A 332 9.88 12.28 18.19
CA GLN A 332 9.20 11.05 17.76
C GLN A 332 7.90 11.29 16.96
N HIS A 333 7.17 12.35 17.27
CA HIS A 333 5.90 12.68 16.63
C HIS A 333 5.94 14.11 16.11
N PRO A 334 5.45 14.37 14.89
CA PRO A 334 5.35 15.73 14.38
C PRO A 334 4.31 16.52 15.17
N HIS A 335 4.33 17.85 15.02
CA HIS A 335 3.31 18.72 15.62
C HIS A 335 1.93 18.42 15.04
N TYR A 336 0.90 18.69 15.85
CA TYR A 336 -0.46 18.75 15.33
C TYR A 336 -0.64 20.07 14.61
N LEU A 337 -1.00 20.00 13.33
CA LEU A 337 -1.27 21.15 12.49
C LEU A 337 -2.59 21.80 12.89
N ALA A 338 -2.61 23.13 12.92
CA ALA A 338 -3.78 23.95 13.22
C ALA A 338 -3.86 25.16 12.27
N ASP A 339 -4.82 26.06 12.47
CA ASP A 339 -4.99 27.28 11.66
C ASP A 339 -3.73 28.16 11.59
N ALA A 340 -2.88 28.12 12.61
CA ALA A 340 -1.60 28.82 12.64
C ALA A 340 -0.62 28.33 11.55
N ASP A 341 -0.74 27.08 11.12
CA ASP A 341 0.12 26.45 10.10
C ASP A 341 -0.40 26.67 8.67
N TRP A 342 -1.53 27.38 8.48
CA TRP A 342 -2.20 27.55 7.19
C TRP A 342 -1.28 28.09 6.09
N GLY A 343 -0.55 29.17 6.38
CA GLY A 343 0.38 29.79 5.44
C GLY A 343 1.48 28.82 4.99
N PRO A 344 2.27 28.25 5.93
CA PRO A 344 3.28 27.23 5.63
C PRO A 344 2.74 26.01 4.87
N MET A 345 1.56 25.50 5.24
CA MET A 345 0.91 24.38 4.53
C MET A 345 0.72 24.69 3.05
N LEU A 346 0.13 25.85 2.72
CA LEU A 346 -0.10 26.24 1.32
C LEU A 346 1.18 26.58 0.58
N ALA A 347 2.14 27.23 1.25
CA ALA A 347 3.42 27.60 0.65
C ALA A 347 4.26 26.39 0.23
N SER A 348 4.10 25.24 0.91
CA SER A 348 4.82 24.01 0.61
C SER A 348 4.51 23.43 -0.78
N GLY A 349 3.31 23.69 -1.31
CA GLY A 349 2.80 23.06 -2.52
C GLY A 349 2.54 21.56 -2.42
N ALA A 350 2.69 20.96 -1.23
CA ALA A 350 2.46 19.53 -1.02
C ALA A 350 0.96 19.18 -1.19
N PRO A 351 0.64 18.03 -1.81
CA PRO A 351 -0.74 17.58 -1.98
C PRO A 351 -1.35 16.99 -0.69
N PHE A 352 -0.53 16.63 0.30
CA PHE A 352 -0.97 16.07 1.58
C PHE A 352 -0.30 16.79 2.75
N ALA A 353 -0.91 16.74 3.93
CA ALA A 353 -0.33 17.27 5.15
C ALA A 353 -0.63 16.38 6.36
N ARG A 354 0.26 16.45 7.37
CA ARG A 354 0.10 15.76 8.65
C ARG A 354 0.86 16.40 9.82
N LYS A 355 0.43 16.20 11.06
CA LYS A 355 -0.74 15.40 11.47
C LYS A 355 -1.87 16.28 12.02
N PHE A 356 -3.11 15.91 11.76
CA PHE A 356 -4.28 16.63 12.26
C PHE A 356 -4.88 15.96 13.50
N ARG A 357 -5.46 16.76 14.39
CA ARG A 357 -6.35 16.24 15.43
C ARG A 357 -7.71 15.90 14.82
N ARG A 358 -8.42 14.99 15.47
CA ARG A 358 -9.82 14.72 15.14
C ARG A 358 -10.64 16.00 15.36
N ASP A 359 -11.49 16.33 14.39
CA ASP A 359 -12.45 17.44 14.44
C ASP A 359 -11.82 18.82 14.68
N ASP A 360 -10.54 18.99 14.29
CA ASP A 360 -9.87 20.29 14.34
C ASP A 360 -10.47 21.26 13.30
N SER A 361 -10.63 22.54 13.65
CA SER A 361 -11.26 23.55 12.78
C SER A 361 -10.50 23.75 11.47
N VAL A 362 -9.18 23.51 11.48
CA VAL A 362 -8.37 23.60 10.27
C VAL A 362 -8.81 22.59 9.20
N LEU A 363 -9.36 21.42 9.59
CA LEU A 363 -9.89 20.45 8.63
C LEU A 363 -11.14 20.99 7.93
N ASP A 364 -12.02 21.68 8.66
CA ASP A 364 -13.22 22.30 8.09
C ASP A 364 -12.84 23.41 7.12
N ARG A 365 -11.78 24.15 7.45
CA ARG A 365 -11.20 25.16 6.57
C ARG A 365 -10.56 24.56 5.32
N ILE A 366 -9.86 23.44 5.42
CA ILE A 366 -9.34 22.72 4.25
C ILE A 366 -10.50 22.26 3.35
N ASP A 367 -11.54 21.67 3.94
CA ASP A 367 -12.73 21.20 3.22
C ASP A 367 -13.41 22.34 2.46
N ALA A 368 -13.60 23.50 3.10
CA ALA A 368 -14.24 24.66 2.49
C ALA A 368 -13.34 25.38 1.46
N ASP A 369 -12.12 25.76 1.86
CA ASP A 369 -11.29 26.69 1.10
C ASP A 369 -10.49 26.00 -0.01
N LEU A 370 -10.11 24.73 0.17
CA LEU A 370 -9.23 24.00 -0.77
C LEU A 370 -9.93 22.91 -1.56
N LEU A 371 -10.88 22.23 -0.92
CA LEU A 371 -11.55 21.06 -1.52
C LEU A 371 -12.97 21.37 -1.98
N SER A 372 -13.48 22.58 -1.69
CA SER A 372 -14.81 23.05 -2.06
C SER A 372 -15.94 22.07 -1.69
N ARG A 373 -15.82 21.44 -0.52
CA ARG A 373 -16.79 20.44 -0.05
C ARG A 373 -17.38 20.82 1.29
N ARG A 374 -18.61 20.32 1.51
CA ARG A 374 -19.29 20.43 2.81
C ARG A 374 -19.07 19.15 3.64
N PRO A 375 -19.23 19.22 4.97
CA PRO A 375 -19.13 18.05 5.83
C PRO A 375 -20.01 16.89 5.33
N GLY A 376 -19.43 15.70 5.25
CA GLY A 376 -20.13 14.48 4.82
C GLY A 376 -20.35 14.32 3.32
N MET A 377 -20.03 15.32 2.49
CA MET A 377 -20.11 15.23 1.02
C MET A 377 -18.78 14.82 0.40
N VAL A 378 -18.79 14.19 -0.76
CA VAL A 378 -17.57 13.95 -1.54
C VAL A 378 -16.96 15.26 -2.05
N ALA A 379 -15.63 15.33 -2.18
CA ALA A 379 -14.98 16.46 -2.84
C ALA A 379 -15.39 16.56 -4.32
N PRO A 380 -15.94 17.71 -4.79
CA PRO A 380 -16.36 17.84 -6.17
C PRO A 380 -15.19 17.75 -7.14
N GLY A 381 -15.42 17.04 -8.25
CA GLY A 381 -14.53 16.95 -9.40
C GLY A 381 -15.32 16.98 -10.70
N ALA A 382 -14.63 16.95 -11.85
CA ALA A 382 -15.26 17.01 -13.16
C ALA A 382 -16.23 15.85 -13.45
N TRP A 383 -16.09 14.74 -12.72
CA TRP A 383 -16.96 13.57 -12.81
C TRP A 383 -18.31 13.74 -12.09
N CYS A 384 -18.48 14.77 -11.25
CA CYS A 384 -19.76 15.04 -10.60
C CYS A 384 -20.79 15.54 -11.61
N GLY A 385 -22.07 15.25 -11.37
CA GLY A 385 -23.15 15.69 -12.26
C GLY A 385 -23.19 17.21 -12.40
N ALA A 386 -23.77 17.70 -13.50
CA ALA A 386 -23.78 19.12 -13.92
C ALA A 386 -24.31 20.14 -12.88
N ALA A 387 -24.83 19.71 -11.73
CA ALA A 387 -25.25 20.58 -10.63
C ALA A 387 -24.06 21.28 -9.91
N ALA A 388 -22.82 20.77 -10.01
CA ALA A 388 -21.66 21.38 -9.35
C ALA A 388 -21.17 22.69 -10.01
N ALA A 389 -21.69 23.06 -11.19
CA ALA A 389 -21.25 24.24 -11.93
C ALA A 389 -22.11 25.50 -11.69
N ALA A 390 -23.19 25.43 -10.89
CA ALA A 390 -24.23 26.47 -10.86
C ALA A 390 -24.36 27.27 -9.54
N ASP A 391 -23.62 26.95 -8.47
CA ASP A 391 -23.71 27.74 -7.22
C ASP A 391 -22.65 28.86 -7.17
N GLY A 392 -22.75 29.75 -8.15
CA GLY A 392 -22.26 31.13 -8.06
C GLY A 392 -23.36 32.12 -7.65
N ASP A 393 -24.63 31.70 -7.60
CA ASP A 393 -25.75 32.54 -7.20
C ASP A 393 -26.17 32.24 -5.76
N SER A 394 -25.69 33.08 -4.85
CA SER A 394 -26.20 33.21 -3.49
C SER A 394 -27.61 33.81 -3.50
N ASN A 395 -28.63 33.03 -3.91
CA ASN A 395 -30.04 33.28 -3.63
C ASN A 395 -30.92 32.09 -4.04
N SER A 396 -30.76 30.95 -3.36
CA SER A 396 -31.82 29.93 -3.32
C SER A 396 -32.07 29.48 -1.89
N THR A 397 -32.95 30.21 -1.22
CA THR A 397 -33.64 29.80 0.00
C THR A 397 -34.65 28.70 -0.35
N THR A 398 -34.17 27.47 -0.48
CA THR A 398 -35.03 26.28 -0.42
C THR A 398 -34.59 25.42 0.76
N THR A 399 -35.43 25.41 1.79
CA THR A 399 -35.42 24.48 2.92
C THR A 399 -35.72 23.05 2.46
N GLY A 400 -34.73 22.41 1.85
CA GLY A 400 -34.71 21.00 1.47
C GLY A 400 -33.25 20.57 1.36
N GLY A 401 -32.88 19.46 2.00
CA GLY A 401 -31.48 19.05 2.18
C GLY A 401 -30.65 19.14 0.90
N ALA A 402 -29.52 19.84 0.96
CA ALA A 402 -28.61 20.02 -0.17
C ALA A 402 -28.24 18.66 -0.76
N VAL A 403 -28.73 18.37 -1.96
CA VAL A 403 -28.45 17.13 -2.68
C VAL A 403 -26.96 17.14 -3.02
N ASP A 404 -26.22 16.12 -2.60
CA ASP A 404 -24.80 15.97 -2.95
C ASP A 404 -24.68 15.87 -4.49
N PRO A 405 -24.07 16.87 -5.17
CA PRO A 405 -23.95 16.88 -6.63
C PRO A 405 -23.06 15.76 -7.18
N CYS A 406 -22.28 15.13 -6.30
CA CYS A 406 -21.43 13.96 -6.56
C CYS A 406 -22.07 12.66 -6.06
N GLY A 407 -23.30 12.71 -5.54
CA GLY A 407 -24.04 11.55 -5.04
C GLY A 407 -24.45 10.56 -6.14
N VAL A 408 -24.48 10.99 -7.41
CA VAL A 408 -24.73 10.13 -8.58
C VAL A 408 -23.57 10.33 -9.56
N ALA A 409 -22.95 9.23 -10.00
CA ALA A 409 -21.83 9.29 -10.93
C ALA A 409 -22.27 9.95 -12.25
N GLY A 410 -21.75 11.16 -12.51
CA GLY A 410 -21.84 11.78 -13.83
C GLY A 410 -21.00 10.93 -14.80
N GLY A 411 -21.61 10.48 -15.88
CA GLY A 411 -20.97 9.58 -16.85
C GLY A 411 -19.76 10.23 -17.53
N GLY A 412 -18.57 10.07 -16.95
CA GLY A 412 -17.32 10.52 -17.56
C GLY A 412 -16.18 10.75 -16.57
N GLY A 413 -15.70 9.70 -15.90
CA GLY A 413 -14.55 9.83 -14.98
C GLY A 413 -13.25 10.31 -15.65
N GLU A 414 -13.17 10.33 -16.97
CA GLU A 414 -12.00 10.76 -17.76
C GLU A 414 -11.78 12.28 -17.75
N ALA A 415 -12.80 13.08 -17.45
CA ALA A 415 -12.65 14.52 -17.37
C ALA A 415 -11.92 14.89 -16.07
N VAL A 416 -11.04 15.87 -16.14
CA VAL A 416 -10.32 16.45 -15.00
C VAL A 416 -10.42 17.96 -15.10
N ARG A 417 -10.84 18.63 -14.02
CA ARG A 417 -10.94 20.09 -13.90
C ARG A 417 -9.94 20.59 -12.85
N PRO A 418 -8.69 20.92 -13.25
CA PRO A 418 -7.73 21.47 -12.32
C PRO A 418 -8.20 22.81 -11.76
N GLY A 419 -7.93 23.04 -10.48
CA GLY A 419 -8.12 24.31 -9.78
C GLY A 419 -6.80 24.89 -9.26
N PRO A 420 -6.85 25.81 -8.29
CA PRO A 420 -5.64 26.47 -7.76
C PRO A 420 -4.66 25.52 -7.06
N GLY A 421 -5.12 24.34 -6.61
CA GLY A 421 -4.26 23.31 -6.03
C GLY A 421 -3.26 22.76 -7.04
N ALA A 422 -3.66 22.59 -8.30
CA ALA A 422 -2.81 22.11 -9.37
C ALA A 422 -1.60 23.02 -9.60
N GLU A 423 -1.77 24.34 -9.54
CA GLU A 423 -0.69 25.30 -9.74
C GLU A 423 0.37 25.22 -8.62
N ARG A 424 -0.08 25.07 -7.36
CA ARG A 424 0.84 24.91 -6.22
C ARG A 424 1.62 23.59 -6.34
N LEU A 425 0.92 22.50 -6.63
CA LEU A 425 1.52 21.19 -6.80
C LEU A 425 2.47 21.14 -8.00
N GLN A 426 2.11 21.77 -9.13
CA GLN A 426 2.95 21.83 -10.32
C GLN A 426 4.27 22.57 -10.03
N ARG A 427 4.25 23.65 -9.24
CA ARG A 427 5.48 24.33 -8.81
C ARG A 427 6.38 23.42 -7.97
N LEU A 428 5.81 22.68 -7.02
CA LEU A 428 6.56 21.71 -6.22
C LEU A 428 7.18 20.62 -7.11
N VAL A 429 6.38 19.98 -7.96
CA VAL A 429 6.83 18.87 -8.82
C VAL A 429 7.90 19.35 -9.82
N ALA A 430 7.73 20.53 -10.43
CA ALA A 430 8.73 21.11 -11.32
C ALA A 430 10.06 21.36 -10.61
N SER A 431 10.02 21.83 -9.36
CA SER A 431 11.22 22.00 -8.54
C SER A 431 11.90 20.66 -8.22
N LEU A 432 11.12 19.64 -7.81
CA LEU A 432 11.63 18.30 -7.49
C LEU A 432 12.27 17.61 -8.70
N LEU A 433 11.72 17.84 -9.89
CA LEU A 433 12.18 17.22 -11.15
C LEU A 433 13.19 18.08 -11.93
N SER A 434 13.59 19.23 -11.39
CA SER A 434 14.63 20.06 -12.00
C SER A 434 16.00 19.36 -12.00
N GLU A 435 16.88 19.73 -12.94
CA GLU A 435 18.24 19.19 -13.02
C GLU A 435 19.03 19.35 -11.71
N GLU A 436 18.80 20.46 -10.99
CA GLU A 436 19.47 20.78 -9.74
C GLU A 436 19.04 19.88 -8.57
N ASN A 437 17.79 19.38 -8.58
CA ASN A 437 17.23 18.63 -7.47
C ASN A 437 17.08 17.13 -7.76
N PHE A 438 16.71 16.75 -8.98
CA PHE A 438 16.33 15.36 -9.26
C PHE A 438 17.53 14.42 -9.30
N ARG A 439 18.54 14.71 -10.13
CA ARG A 439 19.71 13.83 -10.32
C ARG A 439 20.64 13.82 -9.09
N PRO A 440 20.99 14.95 -8.46
CA PRO A 440 21.91 14.97 -7.33
C PRO A 440 21.37 14.30 -6.06
N ARG A 441 20.03 14.17 -5.95
CA ARG A 441 19.32 13.60 -4.79
C ARG A 441 18.81 12.17 -5.02
N GLN A 442 19.21 11.51 -6.11
CA GLN A 442 18.98 10.06 -6.31
C GLN A 442 19.67 9.22 -5.24
N CYS A 443 19.26 7.96 -5.14
CA CYS A 443 19.87 6.97 -4.28
C CYS A 443 21.39 6.84 -4.53
N LYS A 444 22.19 7.01 -3.47
CA LYS A 444 23.65 6.86 -3.52
C LYS A 444 24.07 5.53 -2.90
N VAL A 445 24.22 4.51 -3.73
CA VAL A 445 24.88 3.25 -3.35
C VAL A 445 26.37 3.46 -3.59
N VAL A 446 27.18 3.52 -2.54
CA VAL A 446 28.63 3.51 -2.72
C VAL A 446 28.97 2.06 -3.02
N GLU A 447 29.44 1.77 -4.23
CA GLU A 447 30.00 0.46 -4.53
C GLU A 447 31.22 0.29 -3.63
N ALA A 448 31.19 -0.73 -2.77
CA ALA A 448 32.37 -1.15 -2.04
C ALA A 448 33.33 -1.73 -3.08
N ASN A 449 34.28 -0.93 -3.53
CA ASN A 449 35.44 -1.40 -4.29
C ASN A 449 36.22 -2.44 -3.51
#